data_AF-A0A8J7QG47-F1
#
_entry.id   AF-A0A8J7QG47-F1
#
_cell.length_a   1.000
_cell.length_b   1.000
_cell.length_c   1.000
_cell.angle_alpha   90.00
_cell.angle_beta   90.00
_cell.angle_gamma   90.00
#
_symmetry.space_group_name_H-M   'P 1'
#
loop_
_entity.id
_entity.type
_entity.pdbx_description
1 polymer ?
#
loop_
_entity_poly.entity_id
_entity_poly.type
_entity_poly.pdbx_seq_one_letter_code
_entity_poly.pdbx_strand_id
1 'polypeptide(L)'
;LVAERILDSHLLRDLSGNLRAFYTQGARCKRCGAKFRRVPLIGRCAVCRGELAMLVHNRSVGKYLGLVTWLLSRYESDEYFRQYASLLKLDVDRLKEPSGKKITEYLYGA
;
A
#
# COMPACT_ATOMS: atom_id res chain seq x y z
N LEU A 1 24.65 -12.97 6.41
CA LEU A 1 24.15 -14.29 5.93
C LEU A 1 22.71 -14.64 6.36
N VAL A 2 22.41 -15.00 7.62
CA VAL A 2 21.03 -15.41 7.99
C VAL A 2 20.05 -14.23 7.95
N ALA A 3 20.45 -13.08 8.48
CA ALA A 3 19.63 -11.86 8.47
C ALA A 3 19.30 -11.39 7.04
N GLU A 4 20.28 -11.41 6.14
CA GLU A 4 20.11 -11.05 4.72
C GLU A 4 19.19 -12.02 4.00
N ARG A 5 19.29 -13.33 4.27
CA ARG A 5 18.34 -14.32 3.72
C ARG A 5 16.91 -14.02 4.17
N ILE A 6 16.69 -13.71 5.44
CA ILE A 6 15.35 -13.37 5.95
C ILE A 6 14.84 -12.06 5.32
N LEU A 7 15.70 -11.05 5.17
CA LEU A 7 15.37 -9.80 4.49
C LEU A 7 14.91 -10.07 3.05
N ASP A 8 15.66 -10.84 2.28
CA ASP A 8 15.37 -11.10 0.86
C ASP A 8 14.17 -12.03 0.66
N SER A 9 14.17 -13.20 1.30
CA SER A 9 13.19 -14.25 1.00
C SER A 9 11.82 -14.00 1.63
N HIS A 10 11.77 -13.25 2.73
CA HIS A 10 10.54 -13.02 3.48
C HIS A 10 10.15 -11.56 3.53
N LEU A 11 10.96 -10.70 4.16
CA LEU A 11 10.47 -9.38 4.57
C LEU A 11 10.33 -8.41 3.39
N LEU A 12 11.38 -8.23 2.59
CA LEU A 12 11.37 -7.31 1.44
C LEU A 12 10.47 -7.84 0.32
N ARG A 13 10.46 -9.17 0.11
CA ARG A 13 9.56 -9.84 -0.82
C ARG A 13 8.09 -9.63 -0.45
N ASP A 14 7.74 -9.80 0.83
CA ASP A 14 6.35 -9.60 1.28
C ASP A 14 5.95 -8.13 1.22
N LEU A 15 6.82 -7.21 1.61
CA LEU A 15 6.57 -5.77 1.51
C LEU A 15 6.30 -5.34 0.06
N SER A 16 7.14 -5.79 -0.88
CA SER A 16 6.98 -5.58 -2.32
C SER A 16 5.69 -6.21 -2.85
N GLY A 17 5.38 -7.44 -2.43
CA GLY A 17 4.15 -8.14 -2.80
C GLY A 17 2.89 -7.43 -2.31
N ASN A 18 2.89 -6.96 -1.06
CA ASN A 18 1.80 -6.20 -0.46
C ASN A 18 1.60 -4.85 -1.16
N LEU A 19 2.68 -4.15 -1.52
CA LEU A 19 2.62 -2.91 -2.32
C LEU A 19 1.98 -3.17 -3.69
N ARG A 20 2.43 -4.22 -4.39
CA ARG A 20 1.86 -4.60 -5.69
C ARG A 20 0.37 -4.95 -5.56
N ALA A 21 -0.01 -5.73 -4.55
CA ALA A 21 -1.39 -6.07 -4.28
C ALA A 21 -2.23 -4.80 -3.99
N PHE A 22 -1.69 -3.87 -3.21
CA PHE A 22 -2.35 -2.60 -2.91
C PHE A 22 -2.60 -1.75 -4.15
N TYR A 23 -1.61 -1.57 -5.04
CA TYR A 23 -1.78 -0.75 -6.24
C TYR A 23 -2.69 -1.39 -7.29
N THR A 24 -2.79 -2.73 -7.30
CA THR A 24 -3.59 -3.48 -8.29
C THR A 24 -4.94 -3.96 -7.76
N GLN A 25 -5.27 -3.65 -6.51
CA GLN A 25 -6.49 -4.12 -5.87
C GLN A 25 -7.76 -3.59 -6.55
N GLY A 26 -8.82 -4.39 -6.45
CA GLY A 26 -10.18 -3.95 -6.75
C GLY A 26 -10.87 -3.35 -5.53
N ALA A 27 -12.10 -2.88 -5.74
CA ALA A 27 -12.99 -2.40 -4.70
C ALA A 27 -14.24 -3.29 -4.59
N ARG A 28 -14.81 -3.38 -3.39
CA ARG A 28 -16.05 -4.09 -3.11
C ARG A 28 -17.08 -3.16 -2.52
N CYS A 29 -18.33 -3.24 -2.97
CA CYS A 29 -19.41 -2.52 -2.32
C CYS A 29 -19.71 -3.09 -0.94
N LYS A 30 -19.73 -2.25 0.09
CA LYS A 30 -20.06 -2.64 1.47
C LYS A 30 -21.51 -3.11 1.62
N ARG A 31 -22.42 -2.61 0.78
CA ARG A 31 -23.87 -2.91 0.85
C ARG A 31 -24.26 -4.17 0.09
N CYS A 32 -23.98 -4.24 -1.22
CA CYS A 32 -24.42 -5.36 -2.07
C CYS A 32 -23.31 -6.37 -2.40
N GLY A 33 -22.06 -6.12 -1.99
CA GLY A 33 -20.95 -7.03 -2.24
C GLY A 33 -20.43 -7.07 -3.68
N ALA A 34 -20.99 -6.28 -4.60
CA ALA A 34 -20.48 -6.18 -5.98
C ALA A 34 -18.99 -5.84 -6.00
N LYS A 35 -18.23 -6.53 -6.86
CA LYS A 35 -16.78 -6.39 -6.99
C LYS A 35 -16.45 -5.62 -8.27
N PHE A 36 -15.53 -4.67 -8.15
CA PHE A 36 -15.08 -3.84 -9.26
C PHE A 36 -13.57 -3.91 -9.34
N ARG A 37 -13.04 -4.24 -10.52
CA ARG A 37 -11.59 -4.21 -10.77
C ARG A 37 -11.03 -2.78 -10.69
N ARG A 38 -11.83 -1.78 -11.09
CA ARG A 38 -11.50 -0.35 -11.00
C ARG A 38 -12.66 0.37 -10.35
N VAL A 39 -12.37 1.37 -9.52
CA VAL A 39 -13.40 2.20 -8.89
C VAL A 39 -14.17 2.95 -10.01
N PRO A 40 -15.52 2.86 -10.05
CA PRO A 40 -16.32 3.65 -10.98
C PRO A 40 -16.06 5.16 -10.82
N LEU A 41 -16.13 5.93 -11.91
CA LEU A 41 -15.87 7.38 -11.88
C LEU A 41 -16.80 8.16 -10.93
N ILE A 42 -18.03 7.66 -10.72
CA ILE A 42 -18.99 8.23 -9.76
C ILE A 42 -18.56 8.03 -8.29
N GLY A 43 -17.51 7.24 -8.02
CA GLY A 43 -17.01 6.96 -6.67
C GLY A 43 -17.93 6.08 -5.81
N ARG A 44 -19.05 5.59 -6.37
CA ARG A 44 -20.05 4.76 -5.69
C ARG A 44 -20.31 3.47 -6.46
N CYS A 45 -20.92 2.50 -5.80
CA CYS A 45 -21.34 1.26 -6.45
C CYS A 45 -22.28 1.55 -7.64
N ALA A 46 -21.93 1.04 -8.83
CA ALA A 46 -22.73 1.19 -10.03
C ALA A 46 -24.10 0.49 -9.97
N VAL A 47 -24.30 -0.44 -9.01
CA VAL A 47 -25.54 -1.23 -8.87
C VAL A 47 -26.48 -0.63 -7.82
N CYS A 48 -25.99 -0.38 -6.60
CA CYS A 48 -26.83 0.04 -5.47
C CYS A 48 -26.50 1.42 -4.89
N ARG A 49 -25.57 2.15 -5.52
CA ARG A 49 -25.01 3.43 -5.06
C ARG A 49 -24.39 3.42 -3.65
N GLY A 50 -24.18 2.24 -3.06
CA GLY A 50 -23.51 2.08 -1.77
C GLY A 50 -22.02 2.43 -1.83
N GLU A 51 -21.44 2.62 -0.64
CA GLU A 51 -20.02 2.90 -0.47
C GLU A 51 -19.14 1.73 -0.95
N LEU A 52 -17.98 2.06 -1.51
CA LEU A 52 -16.96 1.13 -1.95
C LEU A 52 -15.85 1.06 -0.91
N ALA A 53 -15.44 -0.15 -0.55
CA ALA A 53 -14.26 -0.41 0.27
C ALA A 53 -13.15 -1.02 -0.59
N MET A 54 -11.92 -0.58 -0.33
CA MET A 54 -10.72 -1.26 -0.80
C MET A 54 -10.51 -2.56 -0.02
N LEU A 55 -9.92 -3.57 -0.67
CA LEU A 55 -9.72 -4.89 -0.07
C LEU A 55 -8.43 -4.98 0.76
N VAL A 56 -7.43 -4.18 0.41
CA VAL A 56 -6.10 -4.09 1.03
C VAL A 56 -5.94 -2.69 1.60
N HIS A 57 -5.72 -2.61 2.91
CA HIS A 57 -5.50 -1.36 3.62
C HIS A 57 -4.02 -0.99 3.70
N ASN A 58 -3.71 0.31 3.62
CA ASN A 58 -2.34 0.85 3.68
C ASN A 58 -1.56 0.33 4.90
N ARG A 59 -2.23 0.23 6.06
CA ARG A 59 -1.64 -0.28 7.31
C ARG A 59 -1.10 -1.70 7.17
N SER A 60 -1.77 -2.55 6.39
CA SER A 60 -1.33 -3.93 6.16
C SER A 60 -0.04 -3.98 5.36
N VAL A 61 0.15 -3.01 4.44
CA VAL A 61 1.32 -2.96 3.55
C VAL A 61 2.59 -2.63 4.34
N GLY A 62 2.55 -1.61 5.19
CA GLY A 62 3.73 -1.13 5.92
C GLY A 62 4.14 -1.92 7.16
N LYS A 63 3.45 -3.02 7.51
CA LYS A 63 3.64 -3.76 8.78
C LYS A 63 5.09 -4.13 9.07
N TYR A 64 5.84 -4.54 8.04
CA TYR A 64 7.21 -5.04 8.19
C TYR A 64 8.29 -3.97 8.11
N LEU A 65 7.93 -2.73 7.77
CA LEU A 65 8.91 -1.66 7.55
C LEU A 65 9.79 -1.39 8.77
N GLY A 66 9.18 -1.40 9.97
CA GLY A 66 9.91 -1.22 11.22
C GLY A 66 10.91 -2.35 11.50
N LEU A 67 10.50 -3.60 11.28
CA LEU A 67 11.36 -4.77 11.45
C LEU A 67 12.53 -4.78 10.45
N VAL A 68 12.25 -4.47 9.18
CA VAL A 68 13.28 -4.33 8.13
C VAL A 68 14.31 -3.27 8.51
N THR A 69 13.85 -2.09 8.91
CA THR A 69 14.73 -0.97 9.31
C THR A 69 15.60 -1.35 10.51
N TRP A 70 15.01 -2.04 11.51
CA TRP A 70 15.74 -2.52 12.67
C TRP A 70 16.82 -3.54 12.29
N LEU A 71 16.50 -4.53 11.45
CA LEU A 71 17.48 -5.53 10.99
C LEU A 71 18.65 -4.89 10.23
N LEU A 72 18.37 -3.95 9.33
CA LEU A 72 19.41 -3.24 8.56
C LEU A 72 20.31 -2.37 9.44
N SER A 73 19.80 -1.86 10.55
CA SER A 73 20.58 -1.07 11.52
C SER A 73 21.44 -1.94 12.45
N ARG A 74 20.97 -3.15 12.78
CA ARG A 74 21.58 -4.02 13.78
C ARG A 74 22.67 -4.93 13.21
N TYR A 75 22.56 -5.26 11.92
CA TYR A 75 23.45 -6.16 11.22
C TYR A 75 24.09 -5.46 10.03
N GLU A 76 25.38 -5.71 9.84
CA GLU A 76 26.05 -5.38 8.59
C GLU A 76 25.37 -6.17 7.46
N SER A 77 24.84 -5.43 6.51
CA SER A 77 24.06 -5.93 5.37
C SER A 77 24.57 -5.25 4.11
N ASP A 78 24.49 -5.97 3.00
CA ASP A 78 24.82 -5.43 1.69
C ASP A 78 24.02 -4.14 1.41
N GLU A 79 24.68 -3.20 0.74
CA GLU A 79 24.13 -1.93 0.29
C GLU A 79 22.88 -2.11 -0.58
N TYR A 80 22.78 -3.20 -1.35
CA TYR A 80 21.58 -3.56 -2.10
C TYR A 80 20.33 -3.58 -1.21
N PHE A 81 20.39 -4.23 -0.04
CA PHE A 81 19.23 -4.34 0.85
C PHE A 81 18.83 -3.00 1.45
N ARG A 82 19.80 -2.13 1.74
CA ARG A 82 19.53 -0.78 2.24
C ARG A 82 18.82 0.07 1.19
N GLN A 83 19.31 0.05 -0.05
CA GLN A 83 18.69 0.77 -1.15
C GLN A 83 17.29 0.24 -1.45
N TYR A 84 17.14 -1.08 -1.51
CA TYR A 84 15.84 -1.68 -1.81
C TYR A 84 14.81 -1.37 -0.72
N ALA A 85 15.18 -1.49 0.57
CA ALA A 85 14.31 -1.10 1.68
C ALA A 85 13.95 0.39 1.65
N SER A 86 14.89 1.26 1.26
CA SER A 86 14.64 2.70 1.13
C SER A 86 13.58 3.00 0.05
N LEU A 87 13.66 2.33 -1.10
CA LEU A 87 12.66 2.45 -2.17
C LEU A 87 11.28 1.98 -1.71
N LEU A 88 11.20 0.80 -1.08
CA LEU A 88 9.93 0.28 -0.57
C LEU A 88 9.35 1.17 0.53
N LYS A 89 10.19 1.75 1.39
CA LYS A 89 9.78 2.75 2.38
C LYS A 89 9.17 3.99 1.74
N LEU A 90 9.81 4.53 0.70
CA LEU A 90 9.29 5.68 -0.03
C LEU A 90 7.90 5.38 -0.61
N ASP A 91 7.70 4.20 -1.20
CA ASP A 91 6.41 3.80 -1.75
C ASP A 91 5.34 3.62 -0.67
N VAL A 92 5.68 3.05 0.49
CA VAL A 92 4.77 2.95 1.63
C VAL A 92 4.39 4.32 2.17
N ASP A 93 5.34 5.25 2.28
CA ASP A 93 5.08 6.61 2.75
C ASP A 93 4.16 7.37 1.80
N ARG A 94 4.25 7.12 0.49
CA ARG A 94 3.34 7.68 -0.53
C ARG A 94 1.92 7.15 -0.48
N LEU A 95 1.67 6.02 0.20
CA LEU A 95 0.30 5.54 0.41
C LEU A 95 -0.50 6.43 1.37
N LYS A 96 0.16 7.26 2.18
CA LYS A 96 -0.52 8.20 3.08
C LYS A 96 -1.41 9.14 2.25
N GLU A 97 -2.57 9.50 2.80
CA GLU A 97 -3.47 10.42 2.09
C GLU A 97 -2.72 11.72 1.76
N PRO A 98 -2.82 12.21 0.51
CA PRO A 98 -2.14 13.44 0.14
C PRO A 98 -2.61 14.57 1.04
N SER A 99 -1.67 15.27 1.68
CA SER A 99 -1.95 16.48 2.43
C SER A 99 -2.34 17.59 1.45
N GLY A 100 -3.63 17.80 1.25
CA GLY A 100 -4.13 18.80 0.32
C GLY A 100 -5.63 18.70 0.06
N LYS A 101 -6.15 19.72 -0.61
CA LYS A 101 -7.55 19.78 -1.02
C LYS A 101 -7.89 18.59 -1.93
N LYS A 102 -9.05 17.97 -1.75
CA LYS A 102 -9.50 16.92 -2.68
C LYS A 102 -9.75 17.52 -4.07
N ILE A 103 -9.63 16.73 -5.13
CA ILE A 103 -10.01 17.16 -6.49
C ILE A 103 -11.41 17.76 -6.52
N THR A 104 -12.33 17.22 -5.72
CA THR A 104 -13.69 17.78 -5.58
C THR A 104 -13.69 19.21 -5.07
N GLU A 105 -12.81 19.56 -4.14
CA GLU A 105 -12.68 20.93 -3.63
C GLU A 105 -12.05 21.88 -4.67
N TYR A 106 -11.17 21.38 -5.54
CA TYR A 106 -10.64 22.16 -6.66
C TYR A 106 -11.68 22.39 -7.76
N LEU A 107 -12.52 21.39 -8.05
CA LEU A 107 -13.48 21.42 -9.15
C LEU A 107 -14.79 22.13 -8.80
N TYR A 108 -15.23 22.03 -7.56
CA TYR A 108 -16.56 22.49 -7.15
C TYR A 108 -16.53 23.61 -6.10
N GLY A 109 -15.34 24.01 -5.62
CA GLY A 109 -15.23 24.93 -4.49
C GLY A 109 -15.68 24.28 -3.18
N ALA A 110 -15.35 24.92 -2.06
CA ALA A 110 -15.86 24.53 -0.74
C ALA A 110 -17.33 24.93 -0.58
#